data_AF-A0AA97AZ17-F1
#
_entry.id   AF-A0AA97AZ17-F1
#
_cell.length_a   1.000
_cell.length_b   1.000
_cell.length_c   1.000
_cell.angle_alpha   90.00
_cell.angle_beta   90.00
_cell.angle_gamma   90.00
#
_symmetry.space_group_name_H-M   'P 1'
#
loop_
_entity.id
_entity.type
_entity.pdbx_description
1 polymer ?
#
loop_
_entity_poly.entity_id
_entity_poly.type
_entity_poly.pdbx_seq_one_letter_code
_entity_poly.pdbx_strand_id
1 'polypeptide(L)'
;MQRERRAGGWPRFVFMRSSKERKPYLIDTASPFAVDLLSHLARDAERLSVEEMYPAPEQLWLKDERGRYTCELRMQFTRWSEGPA
;
A
#
# COMPACT_ATOMS: atom_id res chain seq x y z
N MET A 1 -15.61 -3.97 -7.72
CA MET A 1 -14.65 -2.86 -7.53
C MET A 1 -15.19 -1.52 -8.00
N GLN A 2 -15.51 -1.32 -9.29
CA GLN A 2 -16.04 -0.04 -9.79
C GLN A 2 -17.38 0.37 -9.16
N ARG A 3 -18.29 -0.59 -8.96
CA ARG A 3 -19.55 -0.38 -8.23
C ARG A 3 -19.31 0.11 -6.79
N GLU A 4 -18.46 -0.59 -6.05
CA GLU A 4 -18.15 -0.25 -4.64
C GLU A 4 -17.46 1.10 -4.49
N ARG A 5 -16.56 1.44 -5.43
CA ARG A 5 -15.98 2.79 -5.54
C ARG A 5 -17.04 3.87 -5.70
N ARG A 6 -17.98 3.68 -6.64
CA ARG A 6 -19.07 4.65 -6.89
C ARG A 6 -20.01 4.76 -5.68
N ALA A 7 -20.14 3.69 -4.90
CA ALA A 7 -20.86 3.69 -3.63
C ALA A 7 -20.10 4.35 -2.47
N GLY A 8 -18.90 4.89 -2.70
CA GLY A 8 -18.11 5.67 -1.73
C GLY A 8 -17.37 4.85 -0.67
N GLY A 9 -17.53 3.53 -0.66
CA GLY A 9 -16.99 2.67 0.41
C GLY A 9 -15.54 2.20 0.19
N TRP A 10 -14.96 2.41 -0.99
CA TRP A 10 -13.64 1.86 -1.33
C TRP A 10 -12.58 2.94 -1.59
N PRO A 11 -11.39 2.86 -0.96
CA PRO A 11 -10.28 3.76 -1.25
C PRO A 11 -9.85 3.74 -2.71
N ARG A 12 -9.31 4.86 -3.20
CA ARG A 12 -8.73 4.93 -4.55
C ARG A 12 -7.47 4.09 -4.67
N PHE A 13 -6.60 4.13 -3.68
CA PHE A 13 -5.33 3.44 -3.70
C PHE A 13 -5.32 2.36 -2.62
N VAL A 14 -5.05 1.13 -3.01
CA VAL A 14 -5.00 -0.02 -2.09
C VAL A 14 -3.76 -0.85 -2.38
N PHE A 15 -3.18 -1.42 -1.33
CA PHE A 15 -2.18 -2.47 -1.44
C PHE A 15 -2.86 -3.82 -1.48
N MET A 16 -2.64 -4.57 -2.55
CA MET A 16 -3.14 -5.93 -2.72
C MET A 16 -1.98 -6.93 -2.57
N ARG A 17 -2.16 -7.93 -1.71
CA ARG A 17 -1.21 -9.05 -1.55
C ARG A 17 -1.93 -10.36 -1.84
N SER A 18 -1.37 -11.16 -2.73
CA SER A 18 -1.82 -12.51 -3.02
C SER A 18 -1.05 -13.51 -2.17
N SER A 19 -1.66 -14.63 -1.77
CA SER A 19 -0.94 -15.71 -1.08
C SER A 19 0.23 -16.28 -1.90
N LYS A 20 0.23 -16.07 -3.22
CA LYS A 20 1.29 -16.51 -4.14
C LYS A 20 2.43 -15.51 -4.33
N GLU A 21 2.20 -14.23 -3.98
CA GLU A 21 3.15 -13.15 -4.24
C GLU A 21 3.56 -12.45 -2.95
N ARG A 22 4.86 -12.43 -2.66
CA ARG A 22 5.36 -11.86 -1.39
C ARG A 22 5.19 -10.34 -1.32
N LYS A 23 5.35 -9.64 -2.45
CA LYS A 23 5.32 -8.17 -2.49
C LYS A 23 3.91 -7.69 -2.84
N PRO A 24 3.33 -6.75 -2.06
CA PRO A 24 2.04 -6.18 -2.41
C PRO A 24 2.15 -5.26 -3.64
N TYR A 25 1.08 -5.21 -4.42
CA TYR A 25 0.89 -4.30 -5.54
C TYR A 25 0.07 -3.10 -5.08
N LEU A 26 0.55 -1.88 -5.38
CA LEU A 26 -0.29 -0.69 -5.26
C LEU A 26 -1.24 -0.63 -6.46
N ILE A 27 -2.53 -0.66 -6.20
CA ILE A 27 -3.59 -0.65 -7.22
C ILE A 27 -4.36 0.67 -7.13
N ASP A 28 -4.36 1.44 -8.23
CA ASP A 28 -5.32 2.53 -8.42
C ASP A 28 -6.65 1.94 -8.88
N THR A 29 -7.64 1.92 -8.00
CA THR A 29 -8.98 1.40 -8.26
C THR A 29 -9.75 2.22 -9.31
N ALA A 30 -9.27 3.42 -9.66
CA ALA A 30 -9.78 4.22 -10.78
C ALA A 30 -9.25 3.75 -12.13
N SER A 31 -8.11 3.05 -12.17
CA SER A 31 -7.47 2.62 -13.41
C SER A 31 -8.03 1.25 -13.84
N PRO A 32 -8.70 1.16 -15.01
CA PRO A 32 -9.21 -0.12 -15.51
C PRO A 32 -8.10 -1.17 -15.64
N PHE A 33 -6.93 -0.77 -16.15
CA PHE A 33 -5.79 -1.66 -16.32
C PHE A 33 -5.24 -2.21 -14.99
N ALA A 34 -5.24 -1.38 -13.94
CA ALA A 34 -4.79 -1.84 -12.62
C ALA A 34 -5.80 -2.82 -11.99
N VAL A 35 -7.10 -2.62 -12.25
CA VAL A 35 -8.15 -3.55 -11.83
C VAL A 35 -8.08 -4.87 -12.62
N ASP A 36 -7.73 -4.83 -13.90
CA ASP A 36 -7.50 -6.03 -14.71
C ASP A 36 -6.29 -6.82 -14.20
N LEU A 37 -5.19 -6.14 -13.87
CA LEU A 37 -4.03 -6.77 -13.22
C LEU A 37 -4.42 -7.44 -11.90
N LEU A 38 -5.20 -6.75 -11.06
CA LEU A 38 -5.73 -7.35 -9.83
C LEU A 38 -6.56 -8.59 -10.13
N SER A 39 -7.44 -8.54 -11.14
CA SER A 39 -8.27 -9.69 -11.53
C SER A 39 -7.43 -10.87 -12.04
N HIS A 40 -6.32 -10.60 -12.71
CA HIS A 40 -5.37 -11.61 -13.14
C HIS A 40 -4.66 -12.25 -11.94
N LEU A 41 -4.12 -11.45 -11.02
CA LEU A 41 -3.43 -11.92 -9.80
C LEU A 41 -4.37 -12.65 -8.84
N ALA A 42 -5.66 -12.29 -8.86
CA ALA A 42 -6.72 -12.89 -8.06
C ALA A 42 -7.11 -14.29 -8.51
N ARG A 43 -7.04 -14.57 -9.82
CA ARG A 43 -7.62 -15.78 -10.42
C ARG A 43 -7.09 -17.07 -9.80
N ASP A 44 -5.79 -17.11 -9.52
CA ASP A 44 -5.14 -18.30 -8.99
C ASP A 44 -4.79 -18.17 -7.51
N ALA A 45 -5.19 -17.08 -6.84
CA ALA A 45 -4.90 -16.85 -5.43
C ALA A 45 -5.94 -17.54 -4.54
N GLU A 46 -5.48 -18.35 -3.58
CA GLU A 46 -6.37 -18.90 -2.54
C GLU A 46 -6.91 -17.78 -1.63
N ARG A 47 -6.08 -16.75 -1.40
CA ARG A 47 -6.44 -15.58 -0.58
C ARG A 47 -5.82 -14.33 -1.14
N LEU A 48 -6.60 -13.25 -1.08
CA LEU A 48 -6.16 -11.89 -1.35
C LEU A 48 -6.38 -11.06 -0.09
N SER A 49 -5.34 -10.37 0.38
CA SER A 49 -5.49 -9.29 1.36
C SER A 49 -5.45 -7.96 0.63
N VAL A 50 -6.36 -7.07 1.02
CA VAL A 50 -6.44 -5.71 0.50
C VAL A 50 -6.38 -4.78 1.69
N GLU A 51 -5.43 -3.87 1.67
CA GLU A 51 -5.20 -2.86 2.69
C GLU A 51 -5.26 -1.49 2.02
N GLU A 52 -5.79 -0.49 2.71
CA GLU A 52 -5.74 0.88 2.20
C GLU A 52 -4.29 1.35 2.06
N MET A 53 -4.01 2.18 1.05
CA MET A 53 -2.78 2.96 1.08
C MET A 53 -2.90 4.00 2.18
N TYR A 54 -2.19 3.80 3.29
CA TYR A 54 -2.14 4.74 4.39
C TYR A 54 -0.69 5.12 4.75
N PRO A 55 -0.35 6.41 4.84
CA PRO A 55 -1.18 7.57 4.50
C PRO A 55 -1.57 7.61 3.01
N ALA A 56 -2.74 8.16 2.70
CA ALA A 56 -3.17 8.39 1.31
C ALA A 56 -2.21 9.35 0.59
N PRO A 57 -2.16 9.36 -0.76
CA PRO A 57 -1.23 10.23 -1.51
C PRO A 57 -1.29 11.71 -1.11
N GLU A 58 -2.48 12.22 -0.81
CA GLU A 58 -2.70 13.61 -0.40
C GLU A 58 -2.20 13.89 1.03
N GLN A 59 -2.05 12.85 1.84
CA GLN A 59 -1.61 12.87 3.25
C GLN A 59 -0.10 12.62 3.41
N LEU A 60 0.62 12.30 2.33
CA LEU A 60 2.07 12.09 2.36
C LEU A 60 2.80 13.34 2.86
N TRP A 61 3.64 13.15 3.89
CA TRP A 61 4.32 14.23 4.61
C TRP A 61 5.58 14.73 3.89
N LEU A 62 6.38 13.82 3.32
CA LEU A 62 7.59 14.16 2.58
C LEU A 62 7.19 14.76 1.22
N LYS A 63 7.56 16.01 0.97
CA LYS A 63 7.18 16.76 -0.23
C LYS A 63 8.18 17.86 -0.55
N ASP A 64 8.24 18.24 -1.81
CA ASP A 64 8.97 19.40 -2.33
C ASP A 64 8.14 20.09 -3.44
N GLU A 65 8.75 20.99 -4.21
CA GLU A 65 8.10 21.71 -5.32
C GLU A 65 7.61 20.78 -6.45
N ARG A 66 8.13 19.55 -6.54
CA ARG A 66 7.80 18.57 -7.59
C ARG A 66 6.68 17.62 -7.17
N GLY A 67 6.37 17.51 -5.89
CA GLY A 67 5.25 16.71 -5.41
C GLY A 67 5.48 16.08 -4.04
N ARG A 68 4.75 14.98 -3.79
CA ARG A 68 4.78 14.21 -2.54
C ARG A 68 5.39 12.84 -2.78
N TYR A 69 6.04 12.30 -1.76
CA TYR A 69 6.82 11.08 -1.87
C TYR A 69 6.44 10.08 -0.78
N THR A 70 6.36 8.80 -1.15
CA THR A 70 6.35 7.71 -0.18
C THR A 70 7.74 7.59 0.42
N CYS A 71 7.84 7.39 1.73
CA CYS A 71 9.12 7.16 2.40
C CYS A 71 8.97 6.14 3.52
N GLU A 72 10.08 5.50 3.87
CA GLU A 72 10.18 4.56 4.98
C GLU A 72 11.31 5.04 5.90
N LEU A 73 11.04 5.16 7.20
CA LEU A 73 12.06 5.45 8.21
C LEU A 73 12.47 4.14 8.87
N ARG A 74 13.74 3.77 8.73
CA ARG A 74 14.30 2.55 9.34
C ARG A 74 15.18 2.96 10.51
N MET A 75 14.83 2.49 11.70
CA MET A 75 15.50 2.85 12.95
C MET A 75 16.02 1.59 13.63
N GLN A 76 17.20 1.70 14.25
CA GLN A 76 17.77 0.67 15.09
C GLN A 76 17.91 1.22 16.51
N PHE A 77 17.41 0.47 17.49
CA PHE A 77 17.54 0.79 18.90
C PHE A 77 18.41 -0.27 19.56
N THR A 78 19.35 0.16 20.39
CA THR A 78 20.14 -0.72 21.22
C THR A 78 19.82 -0.44 22.68
N ARG A 79 19.89 -1.48 23.52
CA ARG A 79 19.75 -1.28 24.96
C ARG A 79 20.93 -0.43 25.44
N TRP A 80 20.62 0.66 26.13
CA TRP A 80 21.63 1.38 26.87
C TRP A 80 22.17 0.49 28.00
N SER A 81 23.48 0.28 28.02
CA SER A 81 24.22 -0.26 29.16
C SER A 81 25.26 0.77 29.57
N GLU A 82 25.20 1.26 30.80
CA GLU A 82 26.36 1.95 31.38
C GLU A 82 27.52 0.95 31.35
N GLY A 83 28.66 1.36 30.78
CA GLY A 83 29.89 0.57 30.84
C GLY A 83 30.33 0.39 32.29
N PRO A 84 31.19 -0.60 32.60
CA PRO A 84 31.75 -0.70 33.95
C PRO A 84 32.50 0.60 34.28
N ALA A 85 32.28 1.08 35.50
CA ALA A 85 32.92 2.27 36.08
C ALA A 85 34.45 2.16 36.09
#